data_AF-A0A3M1HDF4-F1
#
_entry.id   AF-A0A3M1HDF4-F1
#
_cell.length_a   1.000
_cell.length_b   1.000
_cell.length_c   1.000
_cell.angle_alpha   90.00
_cell.angle_beta   90.00
_cell.angle_gamma   90.00
#
_symmetry.space_group_name_H-M   'P 1'
#
loop_
_entity.id
_entity.type
_entity.pdbx_description
1 polymer ?
#
loop_
_entity_poly.entity_id
_entity_poly.type
_entity_poly.pdbx_seq_one_letter_code
_entity_poly.pdbx_strand_id
1 'polypeptide(L)'
;MEEEYAIVSKKEFERLRKELERLKKNPLGDSEKGQDLQESIDNLSRSLNTMMSIFKEAAEDMKLESREQDLIHKKIDPLAEKLDQLIEQNQKIAKGLIAVADMVKEKLEKIESYVQNKQGAQNESKSSFEPSLPPLGTDIPTSTPPPLPKTSPTPPPPPQGPFPPPPGSSTPPPPPPAKKTPILGGLMK
;
A
#
# COMPACT_ATOMS: atom_id res chain seq x y z
N MET A 1 -64.03 33.26 64.83
CA MET A 1 -63.58 31.90 64.44
C MET A 1 -62.18 32.00 63.83
N GLU A 2 -61.21 32.60 64.54
CA GLU A 2 -59.91 32.96 63.94
C GLU A 2 -58.68 32.49 64.74
N GLU A 3 -58.87 31.66 65.78
CA GLU A 3 -57.77 31.27 66.69
C GLU A 3 -57.48 29.76 66.67
N GLU A 4 -57.75 29.10 65.55
CA GLU A 4 -57.40 27.68 65.34
C GLU A 4 -56.19 27.51 64.41
N TYR A 5 -55.31 28.52 64.35
CA TYR A 5 -53.95 28.32 63.85
C TYR A 5 -53.12 27.64 64.94
N ALA A 6 -53.24 26.32 64.94
CA ALA A 6 -52.43 25.40 65.72
C ALA A 6 -50.97 25.85 65.73
N ILE A 7 -50.45 26.05 66.94
CA ILE A 7 -49.05 26.32 67.23
C ILE A 7 -48.25 25.12 66.72
N VAL A 8 -47.80 25.17 65.48
CA VAL A 8 -46.75 24.27 65.00
C VAL A 8 -45.55 24.56 65.88
N SER A 9 -45.03 23.54 66.55
CA SER A 9 -43.91 23.74 67.46
C SER A 9 -42.71 24.27 66.66
N LYS A 10 -42.01 25.30 67.15
CA LYS A 10 -40.83 25.87 66.46
C LYS A 10 -39.82 24.79 66.03
N LYS A 11 -39.73 23.71 66.81
CA LYS A 11 -38.89 22.54 66.54
C LYS A 11 -39.29 21.78 65.28
N GLU A 12 -40.59 21.61 65.02
CA GLU A 12 -41.08 20.99 63.78
C GLU A 12 -40.80 21.87 62.57
N PHE A 13 -40.96 23.19 62.71
CA PHE A 13 -40.67 24.14 61.62
C PHE A 13 -39.19 24.14 61.24
N GLU A 14 -38.28 24.13 62.21
CA GLU A 14 -36.85 24.01 61.96
C GLU A 14 -36.48 22.67 61.32
N ARG A 15 -37.12 21.58 61.74
CA ARG A 15 -36.92 20.26 61.15
C ARG A 15 -37.39 20.25 59.69
N LEU A 16 -38.59 20.75 59.40
CA LEU A 16 -39.12 20.87 58.04
C LEU A 16 -38.19 21.72 57.16
N ARG A 17 -37.70 22.85 57.69
CA ARG A 17 -36.78 23.72 56.97
C ARG A 17 -35.47 23.00 56.62
N LYS A 18 -34.93 22.19 57.53
CA LYS A 18 -33.74 21.36 57.28
C LYS A 18 -33.99 20.27 56.25
N GLU A 19 -35.14 19.60 56.32
CA GLU A 19 -35.53 18.57 55.34
C GLU A 19 -35.74 19.18 53.95
N LEU A 20 -36.33 20.37 53.87
CA LEU A 20 -36.54 21.10 52.61
C LEU A 20 -35.22 21.63 52.03
N GLU A 21 -34.29 22.13 52.85
CA GLU A 21 -32.91 22.46 52.46
C GLU A 21 -32.16 21.24 51.89
N ARG A 22 -32.29 20.07 52.54
CA ARG A 22 -31.67 18.82 52.09
C ARG A 22 -32.27 18.35 50.77
N LEU A 23 -33.60 18.37 50.63
CA LEU A 23 -34.29 18.01 49.40
C LEU A 23 -33.97 19.00 48.26
N LYS A 24 -33.80 20.29 48.57
CA LYS A 24 -33.42 21.29 47.57
C LYS A 24 -31.99 21.08 47.04
N LYS A 25 -31.07 20.58 47.88
CA LYS A 25 -29.70 20.25 47.48
C LYS A 25 -29.61 18.92 46.71
N ASN A 26 -30.41 17.94 47.10
CA ASN A 26 -30.55 16.66 46.40
C ASN A 26 -32.02 16.38 46.10
N PRO A 27 -32.56 16.85 44.95
CA PRO A 27 -33.98 16.69 44.61
C PRO A 27 -34.37 15.23 44.40
N LEU A 28 -33.41 14.36 44.08
CA LEU A 28 -33.59 12.90 44.01
C LEU A 28 -33.49 12.23 45.40
N GLY A 29 -33.04 12.95 46.41
CA GLY A 29 -32.95 12.51 47.80
C GLY A 29 -31.96 11.37 48.05
N ASP A 30 -31.83 10.97 49.32
CA ASP A 30 -31.18 9.71 49.72
C ASP A 30 -32.16 8.52 49.64
N SER A 31 -33.22 8.66 48.86
CA SER A 31 -34.15 7.57 48.62
C SER A 31 -33.47 6.54 47.72
N GLU A 32 -33.64 5.26 48.02
CA GLU A 32 -33.14 4.14 47.20
C GLU A 32 -33.49 4.33 45.70
N LYS A 33 -34.74 4.73 45.43
CA LYS A 33 -35.20 5.02 44.04
C LYS A 33 -34.48 6.20 43.39
N GLY A 34 -34.04 7.18 44.17
CA GLY A 34 -33.29 8.34 43.69
C GLY A 34 -31.86 7.97 43.30
N GLN A 35 -31.23 7.10 44.09
CA GLN A 35 -29.90 6.57 43.80
C GLN A 35 -29.92 5.68 42.55
N ASP A 36 -30.90 4.78 42.41
CA ASP A 36 -31.06 3.93 41.22
C ASP A 36 -31.23 4.75 39.94
N LEU A 37 -32.01 5.84 40.00
CA LEU A 37 -32.21 6.74 38.87
C LEU A 37 -30.92 7.49 38.53
N GLN A 38 -30.20 7.98 39.53
CA GLN A 38 -28.92 8.66 39.33
C GLN A 38 -27.89 7.72 38.69
N GLU A 39 -27.78 6.48 39.18
CA GLU A 39 -26.92 5.46 38.59
C GLU A 39 -27.32 5.14 37.13
N SER A 40 -28.63 5.06 36.85
CA SER A 40 -29.14 4.84 35.50
C SER A 40 -28.76 5.98 34.55
N ILE A 41 -28.84 7.23 35.02
CA ILE A 41 -28.44 8.42 34.25
C ILE A 41 -26.92 8.41 34.01
N ASP A 42 -26.12 8.09 35.02
CA ASP A 42 -24.67 8.02 34.90
C ASP A 42 -24.25 6.92 33.92
N ASN A 43 -24.87 5.74 34.00
CA ASN A 43 -24.63 4.63 33.08
C ASN A 43 -25.05 4.99 31.65
N LEU A 44 -26.18 5.68 31.47
CA LEU A 44 -26.60 6.19 30.16
C LEU A 44 -25.60 7.22 29.62
N SER A 45 -25.15 8.16 30.45
CA SER A 45 -24.15 9.16 30.05
C SER A 45 -22.83 8.51 29.64
N ARG A 46 -22.37 7.48 30.37
CA ARG A 46 -21.18 6.70 29.99
C ARG A 46 -21.40 5.98 28.66
N SER A 47 -22.55 5.34 28.47
CA SER A 47 -22.89 4.66 27.22
C SER A 47 -22.89 5.62 26.01
N LEU A 48 -23.49 6.82 26.18
CA LEU A 48 -23.48 7.86 25.14
C LEU A 48 -22.07 8.37 24.84
N ASN A 49 -21.23 8.56 25.86
CA ASN A 49 -19.84 8.98 25.67
C ASN A 49 -19.02 7.90 24.94
N THR A 50 -19.20 6.63 25.29
CA THR A 50 -18.55 5.49 24.60
C THR A 50 -19.01 5.44 23.14
N MET A 51 -20.31 5.56 22.88
CA MET A 51 -20.85 5.59 21.52
C MET A 51 -20.27 6.75 20.70
N MET A 52 -20.19 7.94 21.28
CA MET A 52 -19.59 9.11 20.64
C MET A 52 -18.09 8.90 20.36
N SER A 53 -17.37 8.21 21.26
CA SER A 53 -15.96 7.86 21.06
C SER A 53 -15.79 6.90 19.86
N ILE A 54 -16.61 5.86 19.79
CA ILE A 54 -16.59 4.89 18.68
C ILE A 54 -16.87 5.59 17.36
N PHE A 55 -17.85 6.50 17.31
CA PHE A 55 -18.12 7.26 16.09
C PHE A 55 -16.98 8.19 15.68
N LYS A 56 -16.28 8.79 16.65
CA LYS A 56 -15.08 9.61 16.34
C LYS A 56 -13.96 8.75 15.78
N GLU A 57 -13.68 7.61 16.40
CA GLU A 57 -12.66 6.67 15.94
C GLU A 57 -12.97 6.15 14.53
N ALA A 58 -14.21 5.70 14.30
CA ALA A 58 -14.65 5.27 12.97
C ALA A 58 -14.56 6.40 11.93
N ALA A 59 -14.88 7.64 12.29
CA ALA A 59 -14.74 8.78 11.37
C ALA A 59 -13.28 9.13 11.07
N GLU A 60 -12.36 8.96 12.02
CA GLU A 60 -10.93 9.13 11.80
C GLU A 60 -10.36 8.01 10.91
N ASP A 61 -10.77 6.76 11.13
CA ASP A 61 -10.37 5.62 10.32
C ASP A 61 -10.82 5.79 8.86
N MET A 62 -12.08 6.15 8.61
CA MET A 62 -12.58 6.44 7.26
C MET A 62 -11.79 7.55 6.56
N LYS A 63 -11.34 8.56 7.32
CA LYS A 63 -10.52 9.65 6.79
C LYS A 63 -9.11 9.19 6.45
N LEU A 64 -8.54 8.27 7.22
CA LEU A 64 -7.23 7.67 6.93
C LEU A 64 -7.31 6.78 5.69
N GLU A 65 -8.33 5.91 5.59
CA GLU A 65 -8.55 5.06 4.43
C GLU A 65 -8.74 5.88 3.14
N SER A 66 -9.50 6.96 3.19
CA SER A 66 -9.69 7.85 2.04
C SER A 66 -8.37 8.49 1.59
N ARG A 67 -7.50 8.90 2.52
CA ARG A 67 -6.17 9.44 2.19
C ARG A 67 -5.24 8.38 1.62
N GLU A 68 -5.33 7.15 2.11
CA GLU A 68 -4.55 6.03 1.60
C GLU A 68 -4.98 5.68 0.17
N GLN A 69 -6.29 5.65 -0.11
CA GLN A 69 -6.80 5.48 -1.47
C GLN A 69 -6.29 6.58 -2.40
N ASP A 70 -6.33 7.85 -2.00
CA ASP A 70 -5.79 8.96 -2.79
C ASP A 70 -4.30 8.79 -3.10
N LEU A 71 -3.52 8.31 -2.12
CA LEU A 71 -2.09 8.03 -2.29
C LEU A 71 -1.84 6.86 -3.25
N ILE A 72 -2.68 5.83 -3.19
CA ILE A 72 -2.62 4.67 -4.07
C ILE A 72 -2.97 5.11 -5.50
N HIS A 73 -4.06 5.83 -5.72
CA HIS A 73 -4.45 6.35 -7.02
C HIS A 73 -3.34 7.21 -7.65
N LYS A 74 -2.76 8.14 -6.87
CA LYS A 74 -1.64 8.97 -7.33
C LYS A 74 -0.40 8.18 -7.78
N LYS A 75 -0.22 6.94 -7.29
CA LYS A 75 0.91 6.08 -7.68
C LYS A 75 0.56 5.08 -8.78
N ILE A 76 -0.69 4.63 -8.85
CA ILE A 76 -1.15 3.65 -9.84
C ILE A 76 -1.36 4.32 -11.19
N ASP A 77 -1.95 5.52 -11.25
CA ASP A 77 -2.21 6.23 -12.50
C ASP A 77 -0.94 6.41 -13.36
N PRO A 78 0.20 6.93 -12.83
CA PRO A 78 1.42 7.05 -13.63
C PRO A 78 2.06 5.70 -13.98
N LEU A 79 1.74 4.62 -13.26
CA LEU A 79 2.18 3.28 -13.62
C LEU A 79 1.36 2.74 -14.79
N ALA A 80 0.04 2.95 -14.78
CA ALA A 80 -0.84 2.59 -15.89
C ALA A 80 -0.45 3.32 -17.17
N GLU A 81 -0.19 4.63 -17.11
CA GLU A 81 0.30 5.41 -18.25
C GLU A 81 1.62 4.86 -18.82
N LYS A 82 2.56 4.46 -17.95
CA LYS A 82 3.82 3.84 -18.38
C LYS A 82 3.61 2.46 -19.03
N LEU A 83 2.65 1.68 -18.55
CA LEU A 83 2.31 0.40 -19.15
C LEU A 83 1.72 0.59 -20.55
N ASP A 84 0.83 1.57 -20.73
CA ASP A 84 0.27 1.89 -22.04
C ASP A 84 1.35 2.34 -23.03
N GLN A 85 2.31 3.17 -22.57
CA GLN A 85 3.47 3.56 -23.38
C GLN A 85 4.33 2.35 -23.78
N LEU A 86 4.56 1.41 -22.87
CA LEU A 86 5.29 0.18 -23.17
C LEU A 86 4.55 -0.70 -24.20
N ILE A 87 3.23 -0.80 -24.09
CA ILE A 87 2.40 -1.53 -25.06
C ILE A 87 2.51 -0.87 -26.44
N GLU A 88 2.41 0.46 -26.52
CA GLU A 88 2.53 1.20 -27.77
C GLU A 88 3.93 1.03 -28.40
N GLN A 89 4.98 1.08 -27.59
CA GLN A 89 6.36 0.84 -28.04
C GLN A 89 6.52 -0.59 -28.58
N ASN A 90 6.03 -1.59 -27.86
CA ASN A 90 6.08 -2.99 -28.30
C ASN A 90 5.31 -3.18 -29.62
N GLN A 91 4.17 -2.52 -29.78
CA GLN A 91 3.41 -2.53 -31.03
C GLN A 91 4.20 -1.91 -32.19
N LYS A 92 4.90 -0.79 -31.96
CA LYS A 92 5.76 -0.15 -32.96
C LYS A 92 6.94 -1.04 -33.35
N ILE A 93 7.59 -1.68 -32.37
CA ILE A 93 8.69 -2.63 -32.61
C ILE A 93 8.21 -3.81 -33.45
N ALA A 94 7.08 -4.41 -33.09
CA ALA A 94 6.50 -5.53 -33.84
C ALA A 94 6.19 -5.16 -35.29
N LYS A 95 5.57 -3.99 -35.53
CA LYS A 95 5.33 -3.47 -36.88
C LYS A 95 6.63 -3.25 -37.66
N GLY A 96 7.67 -2.73 -37.01
CA GLY A 96 8.99 -2.55 -37.60
C GLY A 96 9.62 -3.88 -38.03
N LEU A 97 9.54 -4.92 -37.21
CA LEU A 97 10.06 -6.25 -37.54
C LEU A 97 9.32 -6.89 -38.73
N ILE A 98 7.99 -6.74 -38.79
CA ILE A 98 7.19 -7.22 -39.93
C ILE A 98 7.63 -6.51 -41.21
N ALA A 99 7.77 -5.18 -41.19
CA ALA A 99 8.22 -4.42 -42.36
C ALA A 99 9.61 -4.85 -42.85
N VAL A 100 10.55 -5.10 -41.92
CA VAL A 100 11.89 -5.61 -42.29
C VAL A 100 11.79 -7.00 -42.90
N ALA A 101 10.96 -7.89 -42.34
CA ALA A 101 10.74 -9.23 -42.89
C ALA A 101 10.17 -9.16 -44.32
N ASP A 102 9.20 -8.27 -44.58
CA ASP A 102 8.62 -8.05 -45.91
C ASP A 102 9.67 -7.53 -46.90
N MET A 103 10.50 -6.56 -46.51
CA MET A 103 11.60 -6.05 -47.35
C MET A 103 12.64 -7.12 -47.70
N VAL A 104 12.98 -7.99 -46.75
CA VAL A 104 13.91 -9.10 -46.98
C VAL A 104 13.28 -10.12 -47.92
N LYS A 105 12.00 -10.45 -47.72
CA LYS A 105 11.25 -11.36 -48.59
C LYS A 105 11.19 -10.85 -50.04
N GLU A 106 10.87 -9.57 -50.24
CA GLU A 106 10.85 -8.95 -51.57
C GLU A 106 12.22 -9.01 -52.27
N LYS A 107 13.32 -8.80 -51.51
CA LYS A 107 14.69 -8.92 -52.03
C LYS A 107 15.03 -10.36 -52.42
N LEU A 108 14.61 -11.36 -51.63
CA LEU A 108 14.81 -12.77 -51.93
C LEU A 108 14.04 -13.20 -53.19
N GLU A 109 12.75 -12.83 -53.29
CA GLU A 109 11.93 -13.10 -54.48
C GLU A 109 12.53 -12.48 -55.75
N LYS A 110 13.05 -11.24 -55.66
CA LYS A 110 13.80 -10.61 -56.74
C LYS A 110 15.02 -11.44 -57.13
N ILE A 111 15.85 -11.86 -56.18
CA ILE A 111 17.04 -12.68 -56.44
C ILE A 111 16.66 -14.00 -57.12
N GLU A 112 15.63 -14.70 -56.63
CA GLU A 112 15.13 -15.94 -57.22
C GLU A 112 14.69 -15.74 -58.68
N SER A 113 13.94 -14.67 -58.96
CA SER A 113 13.50 -14.35 -60.33
C SER A 113 14.67 -14.04 -61.28
N TYR A 114 15.74 -13.38 -60.80
CA TYR A 114 16.96 -13.13 -61.59
C TYR A 114 17.71 -14.43 -61.90
N VAL A 115 17.79 -15.35 -60.93
CA VAL A 115 18.45 -16.66 -61.14
C VAL A 115 17.67 -17.51 -62.15
N GLN A 116 16.34 -17.56 -62.03
CA GLN A 116 15.48 -18.33 -62.93
C GLN A 116 15.54 -17.81 -64.37
N ASN A 117 15.52 -16.48 -64.57
CA ASN A 117 15.64 -15.89 -65.91
C ASN A 117 17.02 -16.10 -66.56
N LYS A 118 18.11 -16.17 -65.78
CA LYS A 118 19.44 -16.45 -66.34
C LYS A 118 19.65 -17.91 -66.72
N GLN A 119 19.01 -18.86 -66.05
CA GLN A 119 19.11 -20.29 -66.39
C GLN A 119 18.37 -20.66 -67.69
N GLY A 120 17.41 -19.84 -68.15
CA GLY A 120 16.70 -20.06 -69.41
C GLY A 120 17.49 -19.68 -70.68
N ALA A 121 18.62 -18.97 -70.57
CA ALA A 121 19.35 -18.41 -71.72
C ALA A 121 20.68 -19.11 -72.05
N GLN A 122 21.04 -20.20 -71.36
CA GLN A 122 22.33 -20.89 -71.54
C GLN A 122 22.23 -22.38 -71.91
N ASN A 123 21.13 -22.81 -72.53
CA ASN A 123 20.97 -24.22 -72.93
C ASN A 123 21.43 -24.56 -74.36
N GLU A 124 22.37 -23.80 -74.94
CA GLU A 124 23.10 -24.19 -76.15
C GLU A 124 24.57 -23.76 -76.10
N SER A 125 25.36 -24.39 -75.25
CA SER A 125 26.80 -24.60 -75.47
C SER A 125 27.37 -25.55 -74.41
N LYS A 126 27.34 -26.84 -74.73
CA LYS A 126 28.25 -27.82 -74.12
C LYS A 126 29.68 -27.39 -74.42
N SER A 127 30.33 -26.73 -73.46
CA SER A 127 31.79 -26.67 -73.42
C SER A 127 32.24 -27.29 -72.11
N SER A 128 32.91 -28.43 -72.26
CA SER A 128 33.61 -29.14 -71.21
C SER A 128 34.76 -28.28 -70.71
N PHE A 129 34.58 -27.60 -69.59
CA PHE A 129 35.69 -27.04 -68.84
C PHE A 129 35.58 -27.48 -67.39
N GLU A 130 36.44 -28.43 -67.06
CA GLU A 130 36.67 -28.98 -65.73
C GLU A 130 37.46 -27.94 -64.92
N PRO A 131 36.88 -27.29 -63.89
CA PRO A 131 37.63 -26.38 -63.05
C PRO A 131 38.30 -27.21 -61.94
N SER A 132 39.63 -27.32 -62.03
CA SER A 132 40.46 -27.80 -60.95
C SER A 132 40.23 -26.94 -59.70
N LEU A 133 39.78 -27.60 -58.62
CA LEU A 133 39.58 -26.99 -57.30
C LEU A 133 40.93 -26.72 -56.63
N PRO A 134 41.23 -25.48 -56.21
CA PRO A 134 42.30 -25.22 -55.27
C PRO A 134 41.90 -25.69 -53.85
N PRO A 135 42.87 -26.16 -53.05
CA PRO A 135 42.63 -26.72 -51.72
C PRO A 135 42.12 -25.67 -50.73
N LEU A 136 41.13 -26.09 -49.95
CA LEU A 136 40.45 -25.36 -48.91
C LEU A 136 41.41 -25.06 -47.73
N GLY A 137 42.05 -23.89 -47.79
CA GLY A 137 42.76 -23.30 -46.64
C GLY A 137 41.75 -22.93 -45.55
N THR A 138 41.88 -23.59 -44.40
CA THR A 138 41.01 -23.40 -43.23
C THR A 138 41.61 -22.31 -42.35
N ASP A 139 41.49 -21.06 -42.77
CA ASP A 139 41.75 -19.92 -41.88
C ASP A 139 40.42 -19.21 -41.64
N ILE A 140 39.74 -19.66 -40.58
CA ILE A 140 38.58 -18.96 -40.03
C ILE A 140 39.15 -17.75 -39.29
N PRO A 141 38.95 -16.51 -39.76
CA PRO A 141 39.14 -15.36 -38.90
C PRO A 141 38.11 -15.47 -37.79
N THR A 142 38.56 -15.77 -36.58
CA THR A 142 37.81 -15.56 -35.34
C THR A 142 37.47 -14.09 -35.29
N SER A 143 36.32 -13.72 -35.88
CA SER A 143 35.73 -12.40 -35.72
C SER A 143 35.37 -12.28 -34.26
N THR A 144 36.28 -11.63 -33.53
CA THR A 144 35.99 -11.15 -32.19
C THR A 144 34.73 -10.28 -32.30
N PRO A 145 33.71 -10.55 -31.47
CA PRO A 145 32.48 -9.79 -31.51
C PRO A 145 32.81 -8.31 -31.33
N PRO A 146 32.09 -7.41 -32.03
CA PRO A 146 32.28 -5.97 -31.86
C PRO A 146 32.16 -5.63 -30.37
N PRO A 147 33.06 -4.79 -29.82
CA PRO A 147 32.94 -4.37 -28.43
C PRO A 147 31.58 -3.69 -28.27
N LEU A 148 30.76 -4.27 -27.38
CA LEU A 148 29.53 -3.65 -26.94
C LEU A 148 29.81 -2.18 -26.61
N PRO A 149 28.91 -1.25 -27.00
CA PRO A 149 29.07 0.15 -26.65
C PRO A 149 29.31 0.22 -25.15
N LYS A 150 30.49 0.74 -24.77
CA LYS A 150 30.82 1.04 -23.37
C LYS A 150 29.71 1.95 -22.89
N THR A 151 28.77 1.36 -22.15
CA THR A 151 27.81 2.10 -21.37
C THR A 151 28.65 3.06 -20.53
N SER A 152 28.42 4.35 -20.75
CA SER A 152 28.94 5.40 -19.88
C SER A 152 28.73 4.94 -18.43
N PRO A 153 29.74 5.06 -17.55
CA PRO A 153 29.65 4.59 -16.18
C PRO A 153 28.38 5.19 -15.59
N THR A 154 27.42 4.31 -15.32
CA THR A 154 26.21 4.67 -14.59
C THR A 154 26.70 5.30 -13.30
N PRO A 155 26.24 6.53 -12.96
CA PRO A 155 26.65 7.16 -11.72
C PRO A 155 26.42 6.17 -10.56
N PRO A 156 27.37 6.09 -9.61
CA PRO A 156 27.25 5.16 -8.50
C PRO A 156 25.87 5.37 -7.87
N PRO A 157 25.12 4.29 -7.61
CA PRO A 157 23.83 4.41 -6.97
C PRO A 157 24.00 5.24 -5.69
N PRO A 158 23.09 6.19 -5.42
CA PRO A 158 23.15 6.95 -4.19
C PRO A 158 23.25 5.96 -3.02
N PRO A 159 24.05 6.26 -1.98
CA PRO A 159 24.20 5.38 -0.83
C PRO A 159 22.81 4.99 -0.37
N GLN A 160 22.50 3.71 -0.51
CA GLN A 160 21.23 3.15 -0.07
C GLN A 160 21.20 3.41 1.43
N GLY A 161 20.44 4.43 1.82
CA GLY A 161 20.07 4.65 3.20
C GLY A 161 19.43 3.37 3.74
N PRO A 162 19.42 3.18 5.07
CA PRO A 162 18.91 1.96 5.69
C PRO A 162 17.57 1.59 5.08
N PHE A 163 17.51 0.40 4.46
CA PHE A 163 16.32 -0.11 3.80
C PHE A 163 15.13 0.02 4.77
N PRO A 164 14.00 0.58 4.32
CA PRO A 164 12.79 0.54 5.13
C PRO A 164 12.44 -0.93 5.39
N PRO A 165 12.12 -1.31 6.64
CA PRO A 165 11.72 -2.66 6.94
C PRO A 165 10.50 -3.07 6.10
N PRO A 166 10.42 -4.35 5.69
CA PRO A 166 9.35 -4.85 4.84
C PRO A 166 7.96 -4.58 5.48
N PRO A 167 6.98 -4.10 4.71
CA PRO A 167 5.61 -3.94 5.19
C PRO A 167 5.04 -5.33 5.50
N GLY A 168 4.74 -5.59 6.78
CA GLY A 168 4.05 -6.81 7.20
C GLY A 168 4.85 -7.78 8.07
N SER A 169 6.11 -7.51 8.40
CA SER A 169 6.75 -8.22 9.52
C SER A 169 6.41 -7.51 10.83
N SER A 170 5.17 -7.69 11.30
CA SER A 170 4.80 -7.40 12.69
C SER A 170 5.49 -8.44 13.58
N THR A 171 6.80 -8.33 13.75
CA THR A 171 7.48 -9.00 14.85
C THR A 171 6.85 -8.46 16.13
N PRO A 172 6.25 -9.32 16.98
CA PRO A 172 5.62 -8.87 18.21
C PRO A 172 6.62 -8.08 19.04
N PRO A 173 6.20 -7.00 19.72
CA PRO A 173 7.09 -6.22 20.55
C PRO A 173 7.79 -7.14 21.56
N PRO A 174 9.12 -6.99 21.76
CA PRO A 174 9.84 -7.80 22.73
C PRO A 174 9.16 -7.66 24.11
N PRO A 175 9.07 -8.75 24.88
CA PRO A 175 8.45 -8.71 26.19
C PRO A 175 9.16 -7.66 27.07
N PRO A 176 8.41 -6.90 27.87
CA PRO A 176 8.99 -5.90 28.75
C PRO A 176 10.04 -6.55 29.65
N PRO A 177 11.18 -5.87 29.92
CA PRO A 177 12.21 -6.40 30.79
C PRO A 177 11.60 -6.76 32.15
N ALA A 178 11.73 -8.03 32.53
CA ALA A 178 11.24 -8.52 33.81
C ALA A 178 11.82 -7.62 34.91
N LYS A 179 10.94 -6.90 35.62
CA LYS A 179 11.31 -6.10 36.78
C LYS A 179 11.92 -7.06 37.79
N LYS A 180 13.25 -7.01 37.92
CA LYS A 180 13.98 -7.69 39.00
C LYS A 180 13.43 -7.15 40.31
N THR A 181 12.56 -7.92 40.95
CA THR A 181 12.16 -7.70 42.33
C THR A 181 13.43 -7.73 43.18
N PRO A 182 13.76 -6.65 43.92
CA PRO A 182 14.82 -6.72 44.89
C PRO A 182 14.38 -7.71 45.96
N ILE A 183 15.10 -8.83 46.06
CA ILE A 183 15.04 -9.73 47.21
C ILE A 183 15.53 -8.90 48.39
N LEU A 184 14.58 -8.34 49.14
CA LEU A 184 14.82 -7.69 50.42
C LEU A 184 15.07 -8.81 51.46
N GLY A 185 16.22 -9.47 51.32
CA GLY A 185 16.78 -10.38 52.31
C GLY A 185 17.41 -9.58 53.43
N GLY A 186 16.56 -8.95 54.24
CA GLY A 186 16.92 -8.22 55.43
C GLY A 186 16.29 -8.85 56.66
N LEU A 187 17.12 -9.58 57.40
CA LEU A 187 17.23 -9.41 58.84
C LEU A 187 16.02 -9.85 59.70
N MET A 188 16.05 -11.10 60.16
CA MET A 188 15.53 -11.40 61.49
C MET A 188 16.47 -12.38 62.21
N LYS A 189 17.10 -11.81 63.25
CA LYS A 189 17.43 -12.37 64.58
C LYS A 189 18.25 -13.64 64.67
#